data_AF-A0A2T1C9K6-F1
#
_entry.id   AF-A0A2T1C9K6-F1
#
_cell.length_a   1.000
_cell.length_b   1.000
_cell.length_c   1.000
_cell.angle_alpha   90.00
_cell.angle_beta   90.00
_cell.angle_gamma   90.00
#
_symmetry.space_group_name_H-M   'P 1'
#
loop_
_entity.id
_entity.type
_entity.pdbx_description
1 polymer ?
#
loop_
_entity_poly.entity_id
_entity_poly.type
_entity_poly.pdbx_seq_one_letter_code
_entity_poly.pdbx_strand_id
1 'polypeptide(L)'
;MKNKALLTALIASYAIYILFYIIALIASTLASLVWLIITAIEKQQAKNLPPVRFDLHKIDEPNPTLDIPDPWMLPIDEPTATEIEIEPVHQNPIAINRSPKLLLLPPARNIETQPQPVAVENLESKSIRELKKLAKQLNIKGYNQLKKAGLIERIKTVQTIAS
;
A
#
# COMPACT_ATOMS: atom_id res chain seq x y z
N MET A 1 -36.86 -15.79 56.26
CA MET A 1 -36.61 -15.18 54.93
C MET A 1 -35.13 -14.94 54.63
N LYS A 2 -34.30 -14.53 55.60
CA LYS A 2 -32.87 -14.21 55.41
C LYS A 2 -32.02 -15.35 54.80
N ASN A 3 -32.30 -16.61 55.12
CA ASN A 3 -31.49 -17.75 54.67
C ASN A 3 -31.60 -18.01 53.15
N LYS A 4 -32.74 -17.70 52.53
CA LYS A 4 -32.92 -17.87 51.08
C LYS A 4 -32.09 -16.86 50.29
N ALA A 5 -32.10 -15.59 50.73
CA ALA A 5 -31.30 -14.54 50.11
C ALA A 5 -29.79 -14.81 50.20
N LEU A 6 -29.33 -15.31 51.35
CA LEU A 6 -27.92 -15.67 51.55
C LEU A 6 -27.50 -16.83 50.62
N LEU A 7 -28.35 -17.85 50.48
CA LEU A 7 -28.10 -18.96 49.57
C LEU A 7 -28.05 -18.51 48.10
N THR A 8 -28.97 -17.66 47.65
CA THR A 8 -28.96 -17.11 46.29
C THR A 8 -27.72 -16.28 46.02
N ALA A 9 -27.28 -15.47 46.98
CA ALA A 9 -26.06 -14.67 46.86
C ALA A 9 -24.80 -15.54 46.74
N LEU A 10 -24.70 -16.62 47.53
CA LEU A 10 -23.58 -17.57 47.42
C LEU A 10 -23.55 -18.27 46.06
N ILE A 11 -24.70 -18.71 45.55
CA ILE A 11 -24.78 -19.36 44.24
C ILE A 11 -24.38 -18.38 43.13
N ALA A 12 -24.86 -17.14 43.18
CA ALA A 12 -24.50 -16.11 42.22
C ALA A 12 -23.00 -15.79 42.25
N SER A 13 -22.42 -15.64 43.44
CA SER A 13 -20.98 -15.42 43.61
C SER A 13 -20.16 -16.58 43.04
N TYR A 14 -20.60 -17.82 43.28
CA TYR A 14 -19.92 -19.01 42.77
C TYR A 14 -20.03 -19.13 41.25
N ALA A 15 -21.18 -18.80 40.67
CA ALA A 15 -21.37 -18.78 39.22
C ALA A 15 -20.44 -17.76 38.53
N ILE A 16 -20.28 -16.57 39.12
CA ILE A 16 -19.35 -15.54 38.62
C ILE A 16 -17.91 -16.04 38.70
N TYR A 17 -17.53 -16.69 39.80
CA TYR A 17 -16.19 -17.27 39.96
C TYR A 17 -15.90 -18.34 38.90
N ILE A 18 -16.86 -19.25 38.65
CA ILE A 18 -16.73 -20.27 37.59
C ILE A 18 -16.57 -19.61 36.22
N LEU A 19 -17.39 -18.60 35.91
CA LEU A 19 -17.32 -17.90 34.63
C LEU A 19 -15.94 -17.26 34.43
N PHE A 20 -15.44 -16.57 35.45
CA PHE A 20 -14.10 -15.97 35.41
C PHE A 20 -13.01 -17.03 35.23
N TYR A 21 -13.12 -18.16 35.93
CA TYR A 21 -12.19 -19.28 35.81
C TYR A 21 -12.16 -19.85 34.39
N ILE A 22 -13.33 -20.04 33.74
CA ILE A 22 -13.41 -20.52 32.36
C ILE A 22 -12.75 -19.53 31.40
N ILE A 23 -13.02 -18.23 31.56
CA ILE A 23 -12.41 -17.18 30.72
C ILE A 23 -10.88 -17.19 30.89
N ALA A 24 -10.39 -17.27 32.14
CA ALA A 24 -8.96 -17.33 32.43
C ALA A 24 -8.31 -18.59 31.83
N LEU A 25 -8.99 -19.75 31.89
CA LEU A 25 -8.52 -21.00 31.31
C LEU A 25 -8.42 -20.91 29.78
N ILE A 26 -9.43 -20.34 29.12
CA ILE A 26 -9.41 -20.12 27.67
C ILE A 26 -8.28 -19.14 27.29
N ALA A 27 -8.15 -18.02 28.02
CA ALA A 27 -7.07 -17.06 27.77
C ALA A 27 -5.69 -17.69 27.92
N SER A 28 -5.48 -18.51 28.96
CA SER A 28 -4.22 -19.21 29.19
C SER A 28 -3.89 -20.22 28.08
N THR A 29 -4.88 -20.97 27.60
CA THR A 29 -4.67 -21.95 26.52
C THR A 29 -4.37 -21.26 25.19
N LEU A 30 -5.07 -20.16 24.87
CA LEU A 30 -4.79 -19.35 23.68
C LEU A 30 -3.40 -18.72 23.73
N ALA A 31 -2.99 -18.17 24.86
CA ALA A 31 -1.64 -17.59 25.02
C ALA A 31 -0.55 -18.64 24.80
N SER A 32 -0.73 -19.84 25.36
CA SER A 32 0.21 -20.96 25.18
C SER A 32 0.27 -21.44 23.72
N LEU A 33 -0.87 -21.50 23.04
CA LEU A 33 -0.94 -21.87 21.61
C LEU A 33 -0.24 -20.82 20.73
N VAL A 34 -0.45 -19.53 20.98
CA VAL A 34 0.21 -18.44 20.26
C VAL A 34 1.72 -18.51 20.45
N TRP A 35 2.19 -18.72 21.67
CA TRP A 35 3.62 -18.90 21.96
C TRP A 35 4.20 -20.10 21.21
N LEU A 36 3.50 -21.23 21.18
CA LEU A 36 3.92 -22.43 20.47
C LEU A 36 4.03 -22.17 18.95
N ILE A 37 3.08 -21.44 18.36
CA ILE A 37 3.10 -21.09 16.94
C ILE A 37 4.30 -20.20 16.63
N ILE A 38 4.56 -19.16 17.43
CA ILE A 38 5.69 -18.24 17.21
C ILE A 38 7.03 -19.00 17.27
N THR A 39 7.22 -19.81 18.32
CA THR A 39 8.45 -20.60 18.48
C THR A 39 8.62 -21.66 17.39
N ALA A 40 7.53 -22.24 16.89
CA ALA A 40 7.57 -23.16 15.76
C ALA A 40 7.96 -22.43 14.46
N ILE A 41 7.41 -21.24 14.20
CA ILE A 41 7.75 -20.42 13.02
C ILE A 41 9.24 -20.04 13.05
N GLU A 42 9.75 -19.59 14.19
CA GLU A 42 11.18 -19.23 14.35
C GLU A 42 12.09 -20.41 14.02
N LYS A 43 11.75 -21.62 14.51
CA LYS A 43 12.49 -22.84 14.18
C LYS A 43 12.43 -23.20 12.69
N GLN A 44 11.32 -22.94 12.01
CA GLN A 44 11.20 -23.20 10.57
C GLN A 44 11.94 -22.15 9.73
N GLN A 45 11.97 -20.89 10.17
CA GLN A 45 12.70 -19.81 9.50
C GLN A 45 14.21 -20.07 9.55
N ALA A 46 14.75 -20.48 10.71
CA ALA A 46 16.18 -20.80 10.85
C ALA A 46 16.65 -21.96 9.94
N LYS A 47 15.76 -22.88 9.55
CA LYS A 47 16.09 -24.01 8.67
C LYS A 47 16.02 -23.65 7.18
N ASN A 48 15.23 -22.63 6.82
CA ASN A 48 14.99 -22.22 5.43
C ASN A 48 15.69 -20.92 5.03
N LEU A 49 16.39 -20.26 5.96
CA LEU A 49 17.16 -19.06 5.62
C LEU A 49 18.50 -19.49 5.00
N PRO A 50 18.77 -19.17 3.71
CA PRO A 50 20.10 -19.34 3.17
C PRO A 50 21.07 -18.46 3.97
N PRO A 51 22.34 -18.86 4.13
CA PRO A 51 23.34 -17.99 4.74
C PRO A 51 23.34 -16.67 3.96
N VAL A 52 23.04 -15.56 4.65
CA VAL A 52 23.12 -14.22 4.08
C VAL A 52 24.60 -13.95 3.82
N ARG A 53 25.04 -14.31 2.61
CA ARG A 53 26.36 -14.02 2.11
C ARG A 53 26.29 -12.59 1.57
N PHE A 54 26.84 -11.66 2.33
CA PHE A 54 27.15 -10.32 1.80
C PHE A 54 28.33 -10.48 0.86
N ASP A 55 28.07 -10.82 -0.39
CA ASP A 55 29.09 -10.69 -1.43
C ASP A 55 29.29 -9.19 -1.65
N LEU A 56 30.38 -8.65 -1.09
CA LEU A 56 30.91 -7.34 -1.47
C LEU A 56 31.20 -7.42 -2.97
N HIS A 57 30.28 -6.93 -3.79
CA HIS A 57 30.57 -6.69 -5.19
C HIS A 57 31.68 -5.64 -5.21
N LYS A 58 32.88 -6.09 -5.59
CA LYS A 58 34.02 -5.22 -5.87
C LYS A 58 33.51 -4.18 -6.86
N ILE A 59 33.47 -2.93 -6.43
CA ILE A 59 33.17 -1.80 -7.29
C ILE A 59 34.45 -1.62 -8.10
N ASP A 60 34.43 -2.10 -9.34
CA ASP A 60 35.44 -1.69 -10.31
C ASP A 60 35.34 -0.17 -10.41
N GLU A 61 36.45 0.50 -10.08
CA GLU A 61 36.55 1.96 -10.06
C GLU A 61 36.12 2.55 -11.42
N PRO A 62 35.17 3.50 -11.47
CA PRO A 62 35.00 4.29 -12.68
C PRO A 62 36.21 5.22 -12.80
N ASN A 63 37.08 4.94 -13.76
CA ASN A 63 38.11 5.86 -14.23
C ASN A 63 37.47 7.24 -14.48
N PRO A 64 37.81 8.29 -13.70
CA PRO A 64 37.35 9.63 -14.00
C PRO A 64 38.38 10.25 -14.96
N THR A 65 38.25 9.99 -16.26
CA THR A 65 38.77 10.93 -17.26
C THR A 65 37.86 12.15 -17.23
N LEU A 66 38.11 12.99 -16.23
CA LEU A 66 37.46 14.25 -15.98
C LEU A 66 38.15 15.30 -16.86
N ASP A 67 37.83 15.31 -18.16
CA ASP A 67 38.23 16.39 -19.07
C ASP A 67 37.37 17.63 -18.76
N ILE A 68 37.74 18.33 -17.68
CA ILE A 68 37.26 19.70 -17.44
C ILE A 68 38.15 20.63 -18.29
N PRO A 69 37.58 21.40 -19.24
CA PRO A 69 38.35 22.38 -19.99
C PRO A 69 38.75 23.55 -19.06
N ASP A 70 40.01 23.97 -19.19
CA ASP A 70 40.65 25.01 -18.37
C ASP A 70 39.94 26.37 -18.55
N PRO A 71 39.43 27.03 -17.49
CA PRO A 71 38.55 28.20 -17.58
C PRO A 71 39.20 29.49 -18.09
N TRP A 72 40.47 29.46 -18.51
CA TRP A 72 41.24 30.65 -18.90
C TRP A 72 41.62 30.72 -20.39
N MET A 73 41.11 29.82 -21.24
CA MET A 73 41.24 29.99 -22.69
C MET A 73 40.15 30.90 -23.26
N LEU A 74 40.42 32.20 -23.31
CA LEU A 74 39.77 33.12 -24.23
C LEU A 74 40.74 33.44 -25.38
N PRO A 75 40.47 32.97 -26.62
CA PRO A 75 41.07 33.59 -27.80
C PRO A 75 40.33 34.88 -28.13
N ILE A 76 41.06 35.99 -27.99
CA ILE A 76 40.68 37.35 -28.36
C ILE A 76 40.81 37.50 -29.88
N ASP A 77 39.73 37.97 -30.49
CA ASP A 77 39.55 38.69 -31.76
C ASP A 77 40.21 38.16 -33.05
N GLU A 78 39.35 37.80 -34.03
CA GLU A 78 39.57 38.18 -35.43
C GLU A 78 38.24 38.66 -36.05
N PRO A 79 38.17 39.92 -36.53
CA PRO A 79 37.00 40.48 -37.20
C PRO A 79 37.10 40.26 -38.72
N THR A 80 35.99 39.95 -39.40
CA THR A 80 35.56 40.58 -40.68
C THR A 80 34.51 39.74 -41.42
N ALA A 81 33.49 40.48 -41.88
CA ALA A 81 32.54 40.17 -42.94
C ALA A 81 31.31 39.29 -42.65
N THR A 82 30.28 39.96 -42.12
CA THR A 82 28.95 40.11 -42.76
C THR A 82 28.22 38.86 -43.24
N GLU A 83 27.26 38.39 -42.43
CA GLU A 83 25.91 38.12 -42.95
C GLU A 83 24.89 38.47 -41.85
N ILE A 84 24.18 39.56 -42.11
CA ILE A 84 23.09 40.08 -41.29
C ILE A 84 21.82 39.44 -41.86
N GLU A 85 21.16 38.57 -41.11
CA GLU A 85 19.71 38.43 -41.22
C GLU A 85 19.11 38.49 -39.82
N ILE A 86 18.60 39.67 -39.51
CA ILE A 86 17.81 39.98 -38.33
C ILE A 86 16.37 39.68 -38.69
N GLU A 87 15.66 38.88 -37.89
CA GLU A 87 14.35 39.27 -37.38
C GLU A 87 13.95 38.49 -36.11
N PRO A 88 13.18 39.13 -35.21
CA PRO A 88 13.34 38.95 -33.76
C PRO A 88 12.03 38.49 -33.07
N VAL A 89 12.09 38.47 -31.72
CA VAL A 89 10.96 38.63 -30.78
C VAL A 89 10.29 37.35 -30.23
N HIS A 90 10.86 36.88 -29.13
CA HIS A 90 10.22 36.77 -27.82
C HIS A 90 8.68 36.94 -27.75
N GLN A 91 7.93 35.89 -27.38
CA GLN A 91 6.77 36.02 -26.47
C GLN A 91 6.19 34.67 -26.03
N ASN A 92 6.21 34.43 -24.71
CA ASN A 92 5.25 33.61 -23.99
C ASN A 92 4.00 34.47 -23.71
N PRO A 93 2.78 33.95 -23.93
CA PRO A 93 1.80 34.04 -22.84
C PRO A 93 0.85 32.83 -22.70
N ILE A 94 0.75 32.36 -21.45
CA ILE A 94 -0.48 32.13 -20.67
C ILE A 94 -1.78 31.95 -21.48
N ALA A 95 -2.34 30.73 -21.45
CA ALA A 95 -3.75 30.50 -21.77
C ALA A 95 -4.47 29.78 -20.61
N ILE A 96 -5.19 30.56 -19.83
CA ILE A 96 -6.23 30.12 -18.90
C ILE A 96 -7.52 29.97 -19.73
N ASN A 97 -8.14 28.78 -19.76
CA ASN A 97 -9.52 28.62 -20.24
C ASN A 97 -10.16 27.40 -19.54
N ARG A 98 -10.69 27.59 -18.33
CA ARG A 98 -12.11 27.86 -17.99
C ARG A 98 -13.09 26.81 -18.54
N SER A 99 -13.65 26.06 -17.59
CA SER A 99 -14.76 25.10 -17.72
C SER A 99 -15.99 25.69 -18.43
N PRO A 100 -16.83 24.83 -19.05
CA PRO A 100 -18.26 25.07 -19.12
C PRO A 100 -19.00 24.14 -18.13
N LYS A 101 -19.68 24.78 -17.18
CA LYS A 101 -20.70 24.19 -16.32
C LYS A 101 -22.05 24.59 -16.91
N LEU A 102 -22.82 23.64 -17.45
CA LEU A 102 -24.24 23.80 -17.73
C LEU A 102 -24.99 22.63 -17.09
N LEU A 103 -25.96 22.98 -16.27
CA LEU A 103 -26.77 22.11 -15.40
C LEU A 103 -28.19 22.00 -15.97
N LEU A 104 -28.75 20.78 -16.03
CA LEU A 104 -30.14 20.34 -15.73
C LEU A 104 -30.72 19.24 -16.68
N LEU A 105 -30.58 17.98 -16.24
CA LEU A 105 -31.57 16.86 -16.12
C LEU A 105 -32.42 16.34 -17.33
N PRO A 106 -32.94 15.08 -17.25
CA PRO A 106 -32.76 14.03 -18.27
C PRO A 106 -34.03 13.68 -19.08
N PRO A 107 -33.94 12.82 -20.11
CA PRO A 107 -35.03 11.93 -20.49
C PRO A 107 -34.77 10.47 -20.04
N ALA A 108 -35.83 9.84 -19.53
CA ALA A 108 -35.87 8.47 -19.05
C ALA A 108 -36.14 7.44 -20.16
N ARG A 109 -35.87 6.17 -19.81
CA ARG A 109 -36.25 4.86 -20.43
C ARG A 109 -35.32 4.34 -21.54
N ASN A 110 -34.47 3.34 -21.27
CA ASN A 110 -34.72 1.89 -21.08
C ASN A 110 -35.00 1.22 -22.45
N ILE A 111 -34.19 0.25 -22.91
CA ILE A 111 -34.42 -1.19 -22.69
C ILE A 111 -33.22 -2.04 -23.16
N GLU A 112 -32.96 -3.08 -22.34
CA GLU A 112 -32.31 -4.38 -22.52
C GLU A 112 -30.93 -4.60 -23.21
N THR A 113 -29.96 -4.94 -22.34
CA THR A 113 -29.33 -6.28 -22.22
C THR A 113 -28.45 -6.84 -23.35
N GLN A 114 -27.14 -6.79 -23.11
CA GLN A 114 -26.32 -8.01 -23.09
C GLN A 114 -25.58 -8.12 -21.74
N PRO A 115 -25.56 -9.32 -21.13
CA PRO A 115 -25.00 -9.54 -19.80
C PRO A 115 -23.47 -9.55 -19.89
N GLN A 116 -22.83 -8.52 -19.37
CA GLN A 116 -21.40 -8.64 -19.07
C GLN A 116 -21.24 -9.40 -17.76
N PRO A 117 -20.66 -10.61 -17.79
CA PRO A 117 -20.41 -11.36 -16.59
C PRO A 117 -19.29 -10.65 -15.82
N VAL A 118 -19.60 -10.34 -14.55
CA VAL A 118 -18.66 -9.98 -13.47
C VAL A 118 -17.57 -8.95 -13.80
N ALA A 119 -17.80 -7.74 -13.31
CA ALA A 119 -16.79 -6.70 -13.16
C ALA A 119 -15.54 -7.26 -12.46
N VAL A 120 -14.56 -7.68 -13.25
CA VAL A 120 -13.18 -7.85 -12.80
C VAL A 120 -12.70 -6.43 -12.54
N GLU A 121 -12.93 -5.94 -11.32
CA GLU A 121 -12.48 -4.64 -10.87
C GLU A 121 -11.00 -4.54 -11.25
N ASN A 122 -10.67 -3.61 -12.15
CA ASN A 122 -9.33 -3.50 -12.72
C ASN A 122 -8.40 -2.92 -11.65
N LEU A 123 -8.08 -3.73 -10.64
CA LEU A 123 -7.23 -3.41 -9.50
C LEU A 123 -5.82 -3.01 -9.96
N GLU A 124 -5.44 -3.42 -11.16
CA GLU A 124 -4.16 -3.11 -11.78
C GLU A 124 -4.07 -1.65 -12.24
N SER A 125 -5.19 -1.05 -12.66
CA SER A 125 -5.25 0.37 -13.04
C SER A 125 -5.35 1.32 -11.84
N LYS A 126 -5.70 0.81 -10.65
CA LYS A 126 -5.80 1.61 -9.42
C LYS A 126 -4.43 2.04 -8.89
N SER A 127 -4.39 3.23 -8.31
CA SER A 127 -3.20 3.73 -7.63
C SER A 127 -2.91 2.94 -6.35
N ILE A 128 -1.65 2.90 -5.91
CA ILE A 128 -1.26 2.24 -4.65
C ILE A 128 -2.04 2.82 -3.45
N ARG A 129 -2.33 4.13 -3.49
CA ARG A 129 -3.11 4.81 -2.44
C ARG A 129 -4.53 4.28 -2.35
N GLU A 130 -5.19 4.07 -3.49
CA GLU A 130 -6.54 3.49 -3.56
C GLU A 130 -6.55 2.03 -3.14
N LEU A 131 -5.57 1.25 -3.58
CA LEU A 131 -5.43 -0.15 -3.17
C LEU A 131 -5.25 -0.27 -1.65
N LYS A 132 -4.48 0.64 -1.01
CA LYS A 132 -4.34 0.68 0.45
C LYS A 132 -5.64 1.07 1.16
N LYS A 133 -6.42 2.01 0.59
CA LYS A 133 -7.75 2.35 1.11
C LYS A 133 -8.69 1.15 1.07
N LEU A 134 -8.74 0.43 -0.05
CA LEU A 134 -9.53 -0.79 -0.20
C LEU A 134 -9.07 -1.87 0.78
N ALA A 135 -7.77 -2.11 0.91
CA ALA A 135 -7.24 -3.08 1.86
C ALA A 135 -7.56 -2.74 3.32
N LYS A 136 -7.63 -1.44 3.66
CA LYS A 136 -8.06 -0.98 4.99
C LYS A 136 -9.56 -1.25 5.21
N GLN A 137 -10.41 -1.00 4.21
CA GLN A 137 -11.84 -1.30 4.26
C GLN A 137 -12.10 -2.80 4.40
N LEU A 138 -11.30 -3.62 3.72
CA LEU A 138 -11.33 -5.08 3.78
C LEU A 138 -10.58 -5.67 4.99
N ASN A 139 -10.09 -4.83 5.91
CA ASN A 139 -9.37 -5.21 7.13
C ASN A 139 -8.19 -6.19 6.91
N ILE A 140 -7.45 -6.03 5.82
CA ILE A 140 -6.34 -6.93 5.44
C ILE A 140 -5.12 -6.62 6.32
N LYS A 141 -4.76 -7.50 7.25
CA LYS A 141 -3.59 -7.29 8.13
C LYS A 141 -2.28 -7.21 7.34
N GLY A 142 -1.41 -6.25 7.66
CA GLY A 142 -0.09 -6.11 7.04
C GLY A 142 -0.09 -5.47 5.65
N TYR A 143 -1.20 -4.88 5.21
CA TYR A 143 -1.31 -4.22 3.89
C TYR A 143 -0.26 -3.12 3.63
N ASN A 144 0.29 -2.50 4.68
CA ASN A 144 1.31 -1.46 4.57
C ASN A 144 2.68 -1.98 4.14
N GLN A 145 2.98 -3.26 4.38
CA GLN A 145 4.26 -3.90 4.04
C GLN A 145 4.26 -4.52 2.63
N LEU A 146 3.09 -4.57 1.97
CA LEU A 146 2.93 -5.22 0.67
C LEU A 146 3.20 -4.26 -0.49
N LYS A 147 3.93 -4.76 -1.50
CA LYS A 147 4.08 -4.10 -2.80
C LYS A 147 2.75 -4.15 -3.58
N LYS A 148 2.60 -3.30 -4.60
CA LYS A 148 1.35 -3.16 -5.39
C LYS A 148 0.78 -4.52 -5.83
N ALA A 149 1.63 -5.40 -6.39
CA ALA A 149 1.22 -6.73 -6.83
C ALA A 149 0.66 -7.60 -5.70
N GLY A 150 1.38 -7.72 -4.57
CA GLY A 150 0.92 -8.51 -3.42
C GLY A 150 -0.32 -7.92 -2.74
N LEU A 151 -0.53 -6.60 -2.85
CA LEU A 151 -1.75 -5.96 -2.35
C LEU A 151 -2.97 -6.31 -3.22
N ILE A 152 -2.80 -6.30 -4.55
CA ILE A 152 -3.85 -6.71 -5.50
C ILE A 152 -4.24 -8.17 -5.28
N GLU A 153 -3.26 -9.06 -5.14
CA GLU A 153 -3.50 -10.49 -4.91
C GLU A 153 -4.35 -10.72 -3.67
N ARG A 154 -3.98 -10.12 -2.53
CA ARG A 154 -4.77 -10.25 -1.30
C ARG A 154 -6.17 -9.67 -1.40
N ILE A 155 -6.34 -8.55 -2.11
CA ILE A 155 -7.67 -7.96 -2.34
C ILE A 155 -8.51 -8.92 -3.18
N LYS A 156 -7.95 -9.51 -4.25
CA LYS A 156 -8.63 -10.52 -5.07
C LYS A 156 -9.04 -11.72 -4.21
N THR A 157 -8.14 -12.27 -3.39
CA THR A 157 -8.45 -13.40 -2.50
C THR A 157 -9.61 -13.10 -1.55
N VAL A 158 -9.61 -11.92 -0.92
CA VAL A 158 -10.68 -11.53 0.00
C VAL A 158 -12.01 -11.31 -0.73
N GLN A 159 -11.99 -10.70 -1.91
CA GLN A 159 -13.20 -10.51 -2.74
C GLN A 159 -13.77 -11.86 -3.23
N THR A 160 -12.93 -12.84 -3.58
CA THR A 160 -13.38 -14.18 -3.99
C THR A 160 -13.99 -14.99 -2.85
N ILE A 161 -13.58 -14.74 -1.60
CA ILE A 161 -14.15 -15.43 -0.42
C ILE A 161 -15.47 -14.78 0.01
N ALA A 162 -15.67 -13.49 -0.30
CA ALA A 162 -16.87 -12.73 0.04
C ALA A 162 -18.00 -12.84 -1.00
N SER A 163 -17.74 -13.50 -2.14
CA SER A 163 -18.72 -13.77 -3.21
C SER A 163 -19.24 -15.19 -3.10
#